data_AF-A0A7S1D6K7-F1
#
_entry.id   AF-A0A7S1D6K7-F1
#
_cell.length_a   1.000
_cell.length_b   1.000
_cell.length_c   1.000
_cell.angle_alpha   90.00
_cell.angle_beta   90.00
_cell.angle_gamma   90.00
#
_symmetry.space_group_name_H-M   'P 1'
#
loop_
_entity.id
_entity.type
_entity.pdbx_description
1 polymer ?
#
loop_
_entity_poly.entity_id
_entity_poly.type
_entity_poly.pdbx_seq_one_letter_code
_entity_poly.pdbx_strand_id
1 'polypeptide(L)'
;TALVLCFVLLASTTRGGERRGRGEEEAEGGQTKNTTPSPVTLAPTVTFQPTPVPMWLQLGSDLEVQAIGASFGDSLAMSSDGRVIVIGAFLGDPNDNNLGKVHVLEFVSGVWSQRGAPIAGQSPEDKFGVAVDVSSNGSIVAASSHFAYSSSQVAPDGSNIKTGHVQIYSWDGAAWTALGNTIDGVSVNDRFGSSLSLSSDGMSVAVGAPGYNANGTDVGHAIVFVLQDNPNNNNNKQWIQRGRDLVGKGSRDNFGYSVSMSGDGSIVAVGAA
;
A
#
# COMPACT_ATOMS: atom_id res chain seq x y z
N THR A 1 -22.83 10.74 3.38
CA THR A 1 -21.37 10.76 3.59
C THR A 1 -20.77 9.89 2.50
N ALA A 2 -20.15 10.49 1.49
CA ALA A 2 -19.52 9.74 0.41
C ALA A 2 -18.32 8.97 1.00
N LEU A 3 -18.28 7.64 0.85
CA LEU A 3 -17.02 6.93 0.96
C LEU A 3 -16.17 7.34 -0.26
N VAL A 4 -14.87 7.61 -0.05
CA VAL A 4 -13.90 8.00 -1.10
C VAL A 4 -12.69 7.08 -1.06
N LEU A 5 -12.53 6.28 -2.13
CA LEU A 5 -11.45 5.39 -2.57
C LEU A 5 -12.01 4.27 -3.49
N CYS A 6 -11.78 4.39 -4.80
CA CYS A 6 -11.41 3.25 -5.64
C CYS A 6 -10.89 3.77 -6.98
N PHE A 7 -9.60 3.61 -7.23
CA PHE A 7 -9.06 3.70 -8.59
C PHE A 7 -9.31 2.36 -9.27
N VAL A 8 -9.62 2.38 -10.57
CA VAL A 8 -9.51 1.18 -11.41
C VAL A 8 -8.18 1.28 -12.12
N LEU A 9 -7.16 0.57 -11.61
CA LEU A 9 -5.97 0.26 -12.40
C LEU A 9 -6.40 -0.75 -13.47
N LEU A 10 -6.66 -0.26 -14.69
CA LEU A 10 -6.96 -1.11 -15.82
C LEU A 10 -5.66 -1.69 -16.39
N ALA A 11 -5.26 -2.87 -15.92
CA ALA A 11 -4.42 -3.76 -16.72
C ALA A 11 -5.32 -4.44 -17.77
N SER A 12 -5.25 -3.98 -19.01
CA SER A 12 -6.12 -4.51 -20.08
C SER A 12 -5.83 -5.99 -20.36
N THR A 13 -6.82 -6.86 -20.12
CA THR A 13 -6.93 -8.15 -20.80
C THR A 13 -8.37 -8.33 -21.27
N THR A 14 -8.56 -8.45 -22.59
CA THR A 14 -9.87 -8.55 -23.24
C THR A 14 -10.41 -9.97 -23.17
N ARG A 15 -11.66 -10.15 -22.74
CA ARG A 15 -12.51 -11.28 -23.15
C ARG A 15 -13.99 -10.94 -22.97
N GLY A 16 -14.72 -10.87 -24.09
CA GLY A 16 -16.15 -10.61 -24.15
C GLY A 16 -17.01 -11.87 -24.04
N GLY A 17 -18.27 -11.68 -23.66
CA GLY A 17 -19.32 -12.71 -23.71
C GLY A 17 -20.64 -12.22 -23.12
N GLU A 18 -21.61 -11.91 -23.99
CA GLU A 18 -22.94 -11.36 -23.70
C GLU A 18 -24.02 -12.45 -23.47
N ARG A 19 -25.03 -12.09 -22.62
CA ARG A 19 -26.51 -12.32 -22.76
C ARG A 19 -27.06 -13.77 -22.59
N ARG A 20 -28.33 -14.04 -22.21
CA ARG A 20 -29.59 -13.28 -21.97
C ARG A 20 -30.59 -14.21 -21.22
N GLY A 21 -31.58 -13.65 -20.52
CA GLY A 21 -32.73 -14.35 -19.92
C GLY A 21 -34.06 -14.25 -20.72
N ARG A 22 -35.07 -15.00 -20.27
CA ARG A 22 -36.54 -14.96 -20.58
C ARG A 22 -37.22 -16.06 -19.73
N GLY A 23 -38.46 -16.01 -19.24
CA GLY A 23 -39.59 -15.07 -19.29
C GLY A 23 -40.82 -15.72 -18.61
N GLU A 24 -41.67 -14.88 -18.01
CA GLU A 24 -43.16 -14.89 -17.79
C GLU A 24 -44.01 -16.08 -18.31
N GLU A 25 -45.26 -16.38 -17.89
CA GLU A 25 -46.28 -15.96 -16.92
C GLU A 25 -47.55 -16.75 -17.35
N GLU A 26 -48.42 -17.26 -16.46
CA GLU A 26 -49.81 -17.59 -16.84
C GLU A 26 -50.78 -17.38 -15.66
N ALA A 27 -51.92 -16.73 -15.94
CA ALA A 27 -53.05 -16.50 -15.03
C ALA A 27 -54.36 -16.94 -15.71
N GLU A 28 -55.19 -17.69 -14.98
CA GLU A 28 -56.56 -18.06 -15.37
C GLU A 28 -57.60 -17.30 -14.51
N GLY A 29 -58.71 -16.94 -15.15
CA GLY A 29 -59.74 -16.06 -14.62
C GLY A 29 -60.91 -16.75 -13.92
N GLY A 30 -61.61 -15.96 -13.09
CA GLY A 30 -62.90 -16.32 -12.51
C GLY A 30 -63.69 -15.06 -12.12
N GLN A 31 -64.89 -14.90 -12.69
CA GLN A 31 -65.83 -13.81 -12.37
C GLN A 31 -66.60 -14.11 -11.09
N THR A 32 -66.73 -13.14 -10.16
CA THR A 32 -67.92 -13.00 -9.31
C THR A 32 -68.26 -11.55 -8.93
N LYS A 33 -69.54 -11.22 -9.11
CA LYS A 33 -70.43 -10.26 -8.41
C LYS A 33 -69.98 -8.79 -8.23
N ASN A 34 -70.64 -7.93 -9.02
CA ASN A 34 -70.74 -6.48 -8.84
C ASN A 34 -71.43 -6.11 -7.51
N THR A 35 -70.64 -5.68 -6.53
CA THR A 35 -71.09 -4.79 -5.45
C THR A 35 -70.29 -3.51 -5.59
N THR A 36 -70.94 -2.37 -5.79
CA THR A 36 -70.27 -1.07 -5.88
C THR A 36 -69.55 -0.80 -4.55
N PRO A 37 -68.20 -0.76 -4.52
CA PRO A 37 -67.50 -0.46 -3.28
C PRO A 37 -67.65 1.04 -2.97
N SER A 38 -67.87 1.37 -1.70
CA SER A 38 -67.82 2.75 -1.20
C SER A 38 -66.49 3.41 -1.61
N PRO A 39 -66.44 4.74 -1.87
CA PRO A 39 -65.22 5.40 -2.29
C PRO A 39 -64.17 5.28 -1.17
N VAL A 40 -63.13 4.48 -1.42
CA VAL A 40 -61.95 4.40 -0.57
C VAL A 40 -61.11 5.63 -0.89
N THR A 41 -61.06 6.59 0.03
CA THR A 41 -60.10 7.69 -0.06
C THR A 41 -58.71 7.10 0.08
N LEU A 42 -57.95 7.05 -1.02
CA LEU A 42 -56.55 6.61 -0.99
C LEU A 42 -55.79 7.54 -0.05
N ALA A 43 -55.16 6.96 0.99
CA ALA A 43 -54.18 7.70 1.79
C ALA A 43 -53.10 8.26 0.84
N PRO A 44 -52.53 9.45 1.12
CA PRO A 44 -51.52 10.03 0.25
C PRO A 44 -50.39 9.03 0.03
N THR A 45 -50.05 8.78 -1.24
CA THR A 45 -48.92 7.94 -1.60
C THR A 45 -47.66 8.57 -0.99
N VAL A 46 -47.16 7.97 0.10
CA VAL A 46 -45.87 8.33 0.66
C VAL A 46 -44.82 7.80 -0.30
N THR A 47 -44.36 8.66 -1.21
CA THR A 47 -43.24 8.37 -2.08
C THR A 47 -41.96 8.53 -1.26
N PHE A 48 -41.36 7.40 -0.87
CA PHE A 48 -40.00 7.40 -0.38
C PHE A 48 -39.08 7.78 -1.54
N GLN A 49 -38.55 9.01 -1.54
CA GLN A 49 -37.43 9.37 -2.40
C GLN A 49 -36.26 8.47 -2.00
N PRO A 50 -35.63 7.71 -2.92
CA PRO A 50 -34.42 6.99 -2.58
C PRO A 50 -33.39 8.01 -2.13
N THR A 51 -32.94 7.92 -0.88
CA THR A 51 -31.80 8.69 -0.40
C THR A 51 -30.64 8.42 -1.35
N PRO A 52 -30.00 9.45 -1.93
CA PRO A 52 -28.88 9.23 -2.84
C PRO A 52 -27.83 8.40 -2.13
N VAL A 53 -27.61 7.18 -2.63
CA VAL A 53 -26.55 6.33 -2.13
C VAL A 53 -25.23 7.06 -2.35
N PRO A 54 -24.33 7.08 -1.35
CA PRO A 54 -23.01 7.64 -1.56
C PRO A 54 -22.33 6.86 -2.69
N MET A 55 -22.23 7.50 -3.86
CA MET A 55 -21.49 6.97 -5.00
C MET A 55 -20.05 7.46 -4.89
N TRP A 56 -19.12 6.60 -5.28
CA TRP A 56 -17.73 6.99 -5.40
C TRP A 56 -17.61 8.08 -6.47
N LEU A 57 -16.94 9.17 -6.13
CA LEU A 57 -16.59 10.24 -7.05
C LEU A 57 -15.10 10.13 -7.36
N GLN A 58 -14.76 10.03 -8.64
CA GLN A 58 -13.37 10.08 -9.08
C GLN A 58 -12.80 11.48 -8.86
N LEU A 59 -11.61 11.55 -8.26
CA LEU A 59 -10.85 12.79 -8.07
C LEU A 59 -9.70 12.85 -9.08
N GLY A 60 -9.75 13.84 -9.97
CA GLY A 60 -8.76 14.01 -11.04
C GLY A 60 -8.94 13.04 -12.20
N SER A 61 -8.04 13.10 -13.18
CA SER A 61 -7.97 12.13 -14.27
C SER A 61 -7.36 10.81 -13.79
N ASP A 62 -7.49 9.77 -14.62
CA ASP A 62 -6.69 8.56 -14.47
C ASP A 62 -5.20 8.92 -14.51
N LEU A 63 -4.42 8.21 -13.70
CA LEU A 63 -2.99 8.34 -13.64
C LEU A 63 -2.37 7.38 -14.65
N GLU A 64 -2.16 7.89 -15.86
CA GLU A 64 -1.42 7.19 -16.89
C GLU A 64 0.00 7.72 -16.91
N VAL A 65 1.00 6.84 -16.84
CA VAL A 65 2.38 7.28 -17.09
C VAL A 65 2.88 6.69 -18.39
N GLN A 66 3.15 7.56 -19.36
CA GLN A 66 3.54 7.19 -20.72
C GLN A 66 5.00 6.70 -20.87
N ALA A 67 5.79 6.56 -19.79
CA ALA A 67 7.22 6.28 -19.93
C ALA A 67 7.91 5.64 -18.70
N ILE A 68 7.21 4.95 -17.81
CA ILE A 68 7.86 4.23 -16.70
C ILE A 68 7.34 2.80 -16.66
N GLY A 69 8.30 1.88 -16.69
CA GLY A 69 8.24 0.46 -16.96
C GLY A 69 7.30 -0.36 -16.09
N ALA A 70 7.47 -1.67 -16.21
CA ALA A 70 6.43 -2.69 -16.06
C ALA A 70 5.76 -2.83 -14.67
N SER A 71 6.05 -1.96 -13.69
CA SER A 71 5.63 -2.08 -12.29
C SER A 71 5.13 -0.79 -11.63
N PHE A 72 4.82 0.27 -12.39
CA PHE A 72 4.20 1.47 -11.79
C PHE A 72 2.81 1.11 -11.23
N GLY A 73 2.62 1.31 -9.92
CA GLY A 73 1.37 0.96 -9.25
C GLY A 73 1.33 -0.43 -8.64
N ASP A 74 2.43 -1.20 -8.67
CA ASP A 74 2.51 -2.51 -8.01
C ASP A 74 2.42 -2.39 -6.47
N SER A 75 2.80 -1.23 -5.92
CA SER A 75 2.57 -0.88 -4.52
C SER A 75 2.00 0.53 -4.42
N LEU A 76 1.04 0.71 -3.50
CA LEU A 76 0.26 1.93 -3.35
C LEU A 76 -0.03 2.22 -1.88
N ALA A 77 0.07 3.49 -1.50
CA ALA A 77 -0.37 3.99 -0.21
C ALA A 77 -0.99 5.37 -0.34
N MET A 78 -1.82 5.76 0.61
CA MET A 78 -2.52 7.04 0.59
C MET A 78 -2.63 7.63 1.99
N SER A 79 -2.41 8.94 2.07
CA SER A 79 -2.66 9.73 3.27
C SER A 79 -4.13 9.70 3.69
N SER A 80 -4.39 9.99 4.95
CA SER A 80 -5.73 9.87 5.55
C SER A 80 -6.78 10.80 4.93
N ASP A 81 -6.36 11.96 4.43
CA ASP A 81 -7.25 12.93 3.76
C ASP A 81 -7.41 12.64 2.26
N GLY A 82 -6.72 11.62 1.74
CA GLY A 82 -6.76 11.20 0.36
C GLY A 82 -6.09 12.17 -0.62
N ARG A 83 -5.28 13.13 -0.15
CA ARG A 83 -4.64 14.13 -1.02
C ARG A 83 -3.22 13.79 -1.42
N VAL A 84 -2.54 12.93 -0.68
CA VAL A 84 -1.21 12.41 -1.03
C VAL A 84 -1.33 10.91 -1.30
N ILE A 85 -0.83 10.48 -2.46
CA ILE A 85 -0.64 9.07 -2.81
C ILE A 85 0.84 8.79 -3.05
N VAL A 86 1.26 7.60 -2.67
CA VAL A 86 2.60 7.07 -2.88
C VAL A 86 2.50 5.84 -3.75
N ILE A 87 3.33 5.77 -4.78
CA ILE A 87 3.28 4.76 -5.81
C ILE A 87 4.68 4.20 -6.02
N GLY A 88 4.84 2.90 -5.81
CA GLY A 88 6.07 2.19 -6.16
C GLY A 88 6.14 1.84 -7.64
N ALA A 89 7.35 1.88 -8.20
CA ALA A 89 7.68 1.54 -9.58
C ALA A 89 9.04 0.85 -9.64
N PHE A 90 9.11 -0.40 -9.16
CA PHE A 90 10.39 -1.06 -8.86
C PHE A 90 11.15 -1.64 -10.08
N LEU A 91 10.51 -1.81 -11.25
CA LEU A 91 11.12 -2.30 -12.51
C LEU A 91 11.06 -1.25 -13.64
N GLY A 92 11.03 0.02 -13.27
CA GLY A 92 10.48 1.10 -14.09
C GLY A 92 11.35 1.67 -15.22
N ASP A 93 12.63 1.34 -15.37
CA ASP A 93 13.40 1.95 -16.46
C ASP A 93 14.56 1.04 -16.95
N PRO A 94 14.52 0.52 -18.19
CA PRO A 94 15.65 -0.23 -18.74
C PRO A 94 16.93 0.62 -18.84
N ASN A 95 16.85 1.95 -18.73
CA ASN A 95 18.00 2.84 -18.71
C ASN A 95 18.57 3.09 -17.30
N ASP A 96 17.86 2.72 -16.22
CA ASP A 96 18.34 2.84 -14.83
C ASP A 96 18.75 1.50 -14.19
N ASN A 97 18.72 0.42 -14.97
CA ASN A 97 19.08 -0.94 -14.54
C ASN A 97 18.27 -1.40 -13.32
N ASN A 98 16.94 -1.25 -13.39
CA ASN A 98 16.01 -1.63 -12.32
C ASN A 98 16.34 -0.97 -10.97
N LEU A 99 16.71 0.32 -10.99
CA LEU A 99 16.96 1.09 -9.77
C LEU A 99 15.71 1.12 -8.89
N GLY A 100 14.55 1.21 -9.53
CA GLY A 100 13.26 1.36 -8.86
C GLY A 100 13.06 2.78 -8.33
N LYS A 101 11.80 3.24 -8.35
CA LYS A 101 11.41 4.59 -7.95
C LYS A 101 10.13 4.57 -7.13
N VAL A 102 9.98 5.59 -6.30
CA VAL A 102 8.76 5.91 -5.57
C VAL A 102 8.29 7.29 -5.98
N HIS A 103 7.07 7.34 -6.49
CA HIS A 103 6.40 8.56 -6.87
C HIS A 103 5.47 9.00 -5.74
N VAL A 104 5.51 10.28 -5.39
CA VAL A 104 4.59 10.88 -4.42
C VAL A 104 3.81 11.95 -5.16
N LEU A 105 2.50 11.76 -5.27
CA LEU A 105 1.62 12.70 -5.96
C LEU A 105 0.72 13.39 -4.94
N GLU A 106 0.47 14.68 -5.15
CA GLU A 106 -0.41 15.50 -4.35
C GLU A 106 -1.58 16.02 -5.20
N PHE A 107 -2.79 15.93 -4.67
CA PHE A 107 -4.01 16.40 -5.30
C PHE A 107 -4.24 17.87 -4.95
N VAL A 108 -3.95 18.75 -5.91
CA VAL A 108 -4.11 20.20 -5.76
C VAL A 108 -5.03 20.71 -6.85
N SER A 109 -6.06 21.45 -6.46
CA SER A 109 -6.98 22.14 -7.39
C SER A 109 -7.59 21.24 -8.47
N GLY A 110 -7.94 19.99 -8.12
CA GLY A 110 -8.58 19.06 -9.05
C GLY A 110 -7.62 18.19 -9.85
N VAL A 111 -6.31 18.32 -9.67
CA VAL A 111 -5.28 17.65 -10.47
C VAL A 111 -4.26 16.96 -9.57
N TRP A 112 -3.89 15.73 -9.91
CA TRP A 112 -2.76 15.03 -9.31
C TRP A 112 -1.46 15.52 -9.93
N SER A 113 -0.53 15.97 -9.09
CA SER A 113 0.78 16.46 -9.52
C SER A 113 1.88 15.85 -8.67
N GLN A 114 3.04 15.59 -9.26
CA GLN A 114 4.19 15.08 -8.51
C GLN A 114 4.64 16.08 -7.44
N ARG A 115 4.75 15.61 -6.20
CA ARG A 115 5.26 16.36 -5.05
C ARG A 115 6.77 16.14 -4.91
N GLY A 116 7.55 17.12 -5.39
CA GLY A 116 9.01 17.04 -5.44
C GLY A 116 9.53 16.08 -6.51
N ALA A 117 10.83 15.79 -6.51
CA ALA A 117 11.38 14.76 -7.39
C ALA A 117 10.97 13.35 -6.93
N PRO A 118 10.84 12.35 -7.85
CA PRO A 118 10.69 10.96 -7.45
C PRO A 118 11.87 10.50 -6.58
N ILE A 119 11.59 9.65 -5.59
CA ILE A 119 12.61 9.05 -4.74
C ILE A 119 13.15 7.82 -5.47
N ALA A 120 14.44 7.82 -5.80
CA ALA A 120 15.09 6.71 -6.52
C ALA A 120 15.84 5.79 -5.55
N GLY A 121 15.96 4.50 -5.93
CA GLY A 121 16.90 3.59 -5.28
C GLY A 121 18.34 4.10 -5.32
N GLN A 122 19.22 3.49 -4.52
CA GLN A 122 20.60 3.95 -4.32
C GLN A 122 21.61 3.27 -5.24
N SER A 123 21.27 2.12 -5.83
CA SER A 123 22.20 1.33 -6.66
C SER A 123 21.50 0.55 -7.77
N PRO A 124 22.20 0.18 -8.86
CA PRO A 124 21.61 -0.66 -9.88
C PRO A 124 21.06 -1.99 -9.30
N GLU A 125 19.91 -2.45 -9.79
CA GLU A 125 19.13 -3.59 -9.29
C GLU A 125 18.58 -3.45 -7.85
N ASP A 126 18.58 -2.23 -7.30
CA ASP A 126 17.97 -1.96 -6.01
C ASP A 126 16.48 -2.30 -6.01
N LYS A 127 15.73 -2.03 -7.09
CA LYS A 127 14.28 -2.31 -7.14
C LYS A 127 13.54 -1.61 -6.00
N PHE A 128 13.89 -0.37 -5.73
CA PHE A 128 13.26 0.41 -4.68
C PHE A 128 11.78 0.70 -5.00
N GLY A 129 10.93 0.69 -3.97
CA GLY A 129 9.48 0.86 -4.11
C GLY A 129 8.70 -0.46 -4.19
N VAL A 130 9.27 -1.58 -3.72
CA VAL A 130 8.55 -2.86 -3.65
C VAL A 130 7.36 -2.79 -2.70
N ALA A 131 7.55 -2.24 -1.51
CA ALA A 131 6.47 -1.87 -0.61
C ALA A 131 6.61 -0.38 -0.29
N VAL A 132 5.47 0.30 -0.17
CA VAL A 132 5.39 1.73 0.18
C VAL A 132 4.31 1.95 1.22
N ASP A 133 4.50 2.93 2.10
CA ASP A 133 3.47 3.43 3.00
C ASP A 133 3.69 4.92 3.30
N VAL A 134 2.66 5.60 3.78
CA VAL A 134 2.68 7.04 4.04
C VAL A 134 2.00 7.39 5.36
N SER A 135 2.56 8.36 6.07
CA SER A 135 1.93 8.91 7.28
C SER A 135 0.57 9.52 6.98
N SER A 136 -0.25 9.64 8.02
CA SER A 136 -1.63 10.15 7.92
C SER A 136 -1.74 11.52 7.25
N ASN A 137 -0.75 12.39 7.46
CA ASN A 137 -0.66 13.74 6.90
C ASN A 137 0.10 13.82 5.55
N GLY A 138 0.58 12.70 5.01
CA GLY A 138 1.28 12.67 3.73
C GLY A 138 2.71 13.23 3.75
N SER A 139 3.31 13.48 4.92
CA SER A 139 4.64 14.11 5.02
C SER A 139 5.80 13.14 5.26
N ILE A 140 5.52 11.87 5.59
CA ILE A 140 6.53 10.83 5.78
C ILE A 140 6.18 9.65 4.90
N VAL A 141 7.16 9.16 4.14
CA VAL A 141 7.02 8.03 3.23
C VAL A 141 8.02 6.96 3.60
N ALA A 142 7.56 5.73 3.78
CA ALA A 142 8.41 4.57 3.88
C ALA A 142 8.40 3.82 2.55
N ALA A 143 9.55 3.32 2.14
CA ALA A 143 9.69 2.49 0.97
C ALA A 143 10.81 1.47 1.15
N SER A 144 10.65 0.34 0.48
CA SER A 144 11.60 -0.78 0.60
C SER A 144 12.12 -1.28 -0.73
N SER A 145 13.20 -2.03 -0.61
CA SER A 145 13.56 -3.08 -1.55
C SER A 145 13.78 -4.38 -0.80
N HIS A 146 13.08 -5.44 -1.19
CA HIS A 146 13.26 -6.78 -0.59
C HIS A 146 14.32 -7.65 -1.27
N PHE A 147 15.00 -7.15 -2.31
CA PHE A 147 16.08 -7.86 -3.00
C PHE A 147 17.32 -6.98 -3.26
N ALA A 148 17.37 -5.79 -2.65
CA ALA A 148 18.53 -4.91 -2.69
C ALA A 148 19.73 -5.49 -1.96
N TYR A 149 20.91 -5.09 -2.42
CA TYR A 149 22.15 -5.31 -1.70
C TYR A 149 22.15 -4.53 -0.38
N SER A 150 22.65 -5.15 0.68
CA SER A 150 22.85 -4.51 1.98
C SER A 150 23.86 -3.39 1.84
N SER A 151 23.55 -2.22 2.41
CA SER A 151 24.48 -1.10 2.45
C SER A 151 25.58 -1.27 3.53
N SER A 152 25.38 -2.22 4.44
CA SER A 152 26.20 -2.41 5.64
C SER A 152 26.88 -3.79 5.72
N GLN A 153 26.48 -4.77 4.90
CA GLN A 153 26.96 -6.16 4.98
C GLN A 153 27.58 -6.65 3.66
N VAL A 154 28.75 -7.28 3.74
CA VAL A 154 29.44 -7.97 2.63
C VAL A 154 29.70 -9.42 3.01
N ALA A 155 29.49 -10.36 2.09
CA ALA A 155 29.72 -11.78 2.35
C ALA A 155 31.21 -12.07 2.57
N PRO A 156 31.57 -13.17 3.26
CA PRO A 156 32.97 -13.55 3.47
C PRO A 156 33.79 -13.73 2.19
N ASP A 157 33.14 -13.99 1.07
CA ASP A 157 33.74 -14.10 -0.27
C ASP A 157 33.82 -12.75 -1.02
N GLY A 158 33.44 -11.64 -0.38
CA GLY A 158 33.44 -10.30 -0.95
C GLY A 158 32.22 -10.00 -1.84
N SER A 159 31.26 -10.92 -1.96
CA SER A 159 30.03 -10.66 -2.72
C SER A 159 29.02 -9.80 -1.95
N ASN A 160 28.23 -9.02 -2.67
CA ASN A 160 27.19 -8.19 -2.07
C ASN A 160 26.05 -9.08 -1.53
N ILE A 161 25.67 -8.87 -0.28
CA ILE A 161 24.60 -9.62 0.39
C ILE A 161 23.27 -8.98 0.03
N LYS A 162 22.31 -9.75 -0.52
CA LYS A 162 20.95 -9.27 -0.73
C LYS A 162 20.10 -9.51 0.51
N THR A 163 20.10 -8.56 1.43
CA THR A 163 19.22 -8.58 2.62
C THR A 163 17.93 -7.81 2.40
N GLY A 164 17.87 -6.96 1.37
CA GLY A 164 16.86 -5.92 1.32
C GLY A 164 17.08 -4.83 2.37
N HIS A 165 16.35 -3.73 2.22
CA HIS A 165 16.37 -2.60 3.12
C HIS A 165 15.07 -1.79 3.07
N VAL A 166 14.86 -0.96 4.08
CA VAL A 166 13.80 0.04 4.17
C VAL A 166 14.41 1.41 4.39
N GLN A 167 13.91 2.40 3.66
CA GLN A 167 14.24 3.80 3.84
C GLN A 167 12.98 4.61 4.07
N ILE A 168 13.09 5.59 4.95
CA ILE A 168 11.99 6.48 5.31
C ILE A 168 12.43 7.90 4.96
N TYR A 169 11.53 8.68 4.38
CA TYR A 169 11.78 10.03 3.92
C TYR A 169 10.76 11.00 4.52
N SER A 170 11.22 12.20 4.86
CA SER A 170 10.36 13.32 5.27
C SER A 170 10.36 14.41 4.21
N TRP A 171 9.19 15.00 3.99
CA TRP A 171 9.02 16.18 3.15
C TRP A 171 9.44 17.45 3.89
N ASP A 172 10.39 18.20 3.34
CA ASP A 172 10.88 19.45 3.94
C ASP A 172 10.18 20.72 3.41
N GLY A 173 9.21 20.57 2.50
CA GLY A 173 8.55 21.67 1.79
C GLY A 173 9.02 21.86 0.35
N ALA A 174 10.18 21.30 -0.03
CA ALA A 174 10.76 21.38 -1.36
C ALA A 174 11.24 20.03 -1.91
N ALA A 175 11.76 19.15 -1.04
CA ALA A 175 12.33 17.86 -1.39
C ALA A 175 12.01 16.78 -0.34
N TRP A 176 12.13 15.53 -0.78
CA TRP A 176 12.12 14.36 0.09
C TRP A 176 13.54 14.12 0.61
N THR A 177 13.71 14.12 1.93
CA THR A 177 14.99 13.93 2.60
C THR A 177 14.94 12.69 3.47
N ALA A 178 16.03 11.92 3.54
CA ALA A 178 16.08 10.70 4.34
C ALA A 178 15.86 11.05 5.83
N LEU A 179 14.92 10.36 6.46
CA LEU A 179 14.57 10.48 7.86
C LEU A 179 15.25 9.35 8.64
N GLY A 180 16.45 9.63 9.14
CA GLY A 180 17.27 8.68 9.89
C GLY A 180 18.11 7.74 9.02
N ASN A 181 18.65 6.67 9.63
CA ASN A 181 19.44 5.66 8.92
C ASN A 181 18.59 4.69 8.10
N THR A 182 19.19 4.09 7.07
CA THR A 182 18.65 2.90 6.39
C THR A 182 18.44 1.78 7.41
N ILE A 183 17.34 1.04 7.26
CA ILE A 183 17.07 -0.18 8.01
C ILE A 183 17.38 -1.36 7.09
N ASP A 184 18.53 -2.00 7.29
CA ASP A 184 18.94 -3.18 6.51
C ASP A 184 18.36 -4.46 7.11
N GLY A 185 18.01 -5.42 6.24
CA GLY A 185 17.74 -6.80 6.65
C GLY A 185 18.99 -7.46 7.24
N VAL A 186 18.79 -8.58 7.93
CA VAL A 186 19.84 -9.22 8.73
C VAL A 186 20.39 -10.49 8.10
N SER A 187 19.74 -11.04 7.08
CA SER A 187 20.11 -12.32 6.48
C SER A 187 19.98 -12.31 4.96
N VAL A 188 20.90 -13.02 4.29
CA VAL A 188 20.84 -13.20 2.84
C VAL A 188 19.49 -13.83 2.47
N ASN A 189 18.79 -13.24 1.50
CA ASN A 189 17.52 -13.72 0.96
C ASN A 189 16.36 -13.81 1.98
N ASP A 190 16.44 -13.15 3.14
CA ASP A 190 15.30 -13.08 4.09
C ASP A 190 14.10 -12.28 3.51
N ARG A 191 14.35 -11.53 2.45
CA ARG A 191 13.40 -10.66 1.76
C ARG A 191 12.87 -9.58 2.69
N PHE A 192 13.72 -9.03 3.55
CA PHE A 192 13.36 -7.94 4.45
C PHE A 192 12.82 -6.74 3.68
N GLY A 193 11.69 -6.20 4.12
CA GLY A 193 10.99 -5.14 3.40
C GLY A 193 9.99 -5.66 2.37
N SER A 194 9.67 -6.96 2.34
CA SER A 194 8.59 -7.49 1.48
C SER A 194 7.22 -6.93 1.84
N SER A 195 7.03 -6.56 3.11
CA SER A 195 5.87 -5.81 3.58
C SER A 195 6.32 -4.79 4.62
N LEU A 196 5.64 -3.65 4.70
CA LEU A 196 5.87 -2.64 5.71
C LEU A 196 4.57 -1.91 6.09
N SER A 197 4.53 -1.29 7.27
CA SER A 197 3.42 -0.43 7.69
C SER A 197 3.90 0.62 8.70
N LEU A 198 3.56 1.89 8.44
CA LEU A 198 3.86 3.04 9.28
C LEU A 198 2.74 3.30 10.31
N SER A 199 3.11 3.86 11.46
CA SER A 199 2.17 4.54 12.33
C SER A 199 1.64 5.83 11.67
N SER A 200 0.50 6.34 12.14
CA SER A 200 -0.11 7.55 11.57
C SER A 200 0.78 8.79 11.65
N ASP A 201 1.64 8.89 12.65
CA ASP A 201 2.64 9.96 12.81
C ASP A 201 3.95 9.69 12.05
N GLY A 202 4.10 8.50 11.47
CA GLY A 202 5.31 8.08 10.76
C GLY A 202 6.53 7.84 11.65
N MET A 203 6.37 7.74 12.98
CA MET A 203 7.48 7.58 13.93
C MET A 203 7.77 6.11 14.30
N SER A 204 6.90 5.18 13.88
CA SER A 204 7.09 3.73 14.03
C SER A 204 6.86 3.04 12.69
N VAL A 205 7.60 1.97 12.42
CA VAL A 205 7.42 1.14 11.22
C VAL A 205 7.53 -0.34 11.58
N ALA A 206 6.60 -1.17 11.11
CA ALA A 206 6.72 -2.62 11.11
C ALA A 206 7.22 -3.07 9.74
N VAL A 207 8.11 -4.06 9.71
CA VAL A 207 8.70 -4.59 8.48
C VAL A 207 8.69 -6.12 8.53
N GLY A 208 8.23 -6.76 7.46
CA GLY A 208 8.23 -8.22 7.31
C GLY A 208 9.37 -8.74 6.44
N ALA A 209 9.90 -9.92 6.80
CA ALA A 209 10.86 -10.69 6.01
C ALA A 209 10.43 -12.18 5.98
N PRO A 210 9.60 -12.58 5.01
CA PRO A 210 9.02 -13.93 4.98
C PRO A 210 10.05 -15.03 4.69
N GLY A 211 11.20 -14.71 4.09
CA GLY A 211 12.28 -15.67 3.81
C GLY A 211 13.25 -15.88 4.98
N TYR A 212 12.99 -15.31 6.15
CA TYR A 212 13.89 -15.42 7.29
C TYR A 212 14.03 -16.88 7.76
N ASN A 213 15.27 -17.38 7.80
CA ASN A 213 15.60 -18.74 8.19
C ASN A 213 16.00 -18.80 9.66
N ALA A 214 15.01 -18.94 10.55
CA ALA A 214 15.23 -19.17 11.98
C ALA A 214 15.64 -20.64 12.24
N ASN A 215 14.95 -21.33 13.16
CA ASN A 215 15.13 -22.77 13.41
C ASN A 215 14.51 -23.66 12.31
N GLY A 216 14.33 -23.15 11.10
CA GLY A 216 13.68 -23.79 9.96
C GLY A 216 13.82 -22.95 8.69
N THR A 217 13.50 -23.53 7.54
CA THR A 217 13.53 -22.83 6.25
C THR A 217 12.29 -21.94 6.11
N ASP A 218 12.47 -20.69 5.67
CA ASP A 218 11.39 -19.72 5.39
C ASP A 218 10.36 -19.63 6.52
N VAL A 219 10.86 -19.60 7.77
CA VAL A 219 10.00 -19.42 8.96
C VAL A 219 9.39 -18.02 8.95
N GLY A 220 10.18 -17.05 8.51
CA GLY A 220 9.79 -15.66 8.42
C GLY A 220 9.82 -14.92 9.76
N HIS A 221 9.97 -13.60 9.70
CA HIS A 221 9.82 -12.74 10.86
C HIS A 221 9.20 -11.37 10.50
N ALA A 222 8.80 -10.63 11.52
CA ALA A 222 8.52 -9.21 11.44
C ALA A 222 9.22 -8.46 12.58
N ILE A 223 9.70 -7.25 12.28
CA ILE A 223 10.43 -6.40 13.21
C ILE A 223 9.77 -5.03 13.25
N VAL A 224 9.69 -4.43 14.43
CA VAL A 224 9.20 -3.06 14.63
C VAL A 224 10.37 -2.15 14.92
N PHE A 225 10.43 -0.99 14.26
CA PHE A 225 11.40 0.07 14.50
C PHE A 225 10.69 1.34 14.94
N VAL A 226 11.38 2.13 15.75
CA VAL A 226 10.95 3.46 16.19
C VAL A 226 12.03 4.49 15.93
N LEU A 227 11.62 5.68 15.52
CA LEU A 227 12.51 6.80 15.29
C LEU A 227 12.87 7.46 16.61
N GLN A 228 14.16 7.64 16.87
CA GLN A 228 14.69 8.29 18.06
C GLN A 228 15.83 9.24 17.69
N ASP A 229 16.17 10.15 18.60
CA ASP A 229 17.35 10.99 18.40
C ASP A 229 18.63 10.16 18.50
N ASN A 230 19.63 10.49 17.69
CA ASN A 230 20.92 9.83 17.75
C ASN A 230 21.83 10.52 18.80
N PRO A 231 22.16 9.86 19.93
CA PRO A 231 22.97 10.48 20.98
C PRO A 231 24.41 10.77 20.54
N ASN A 232 24.87 10.13 19.46
CA ASN A 232 26.21 10.33 18.91
C ASN A 232 26.23 11.37 17.77
N ASN A 233 25.07 11.82 17.31
CA ASN A 233 24.92 12.87 16.31
C ASN A 233 23.57 13.56 16.49
N ASN A 234 23.54 14.59 17.34
CA ASN A 234 22.31 15.31 17.72
C ASN A 234 21.56 15.98 16.54
N ASN A 235 22.18 16.07 15.36
CA ASN A 235 21.56 16.59 14.15
C ASN A 235 20.91 15.49 13.28
N ASN A 236 20.94 14.24 13.73
CA ASN A 236 20.37 13.12 13.00
C ASN A 236 19.46 12.27 13.88
N LYS A 237 18.40 11.75 13.28
CA LYS A 237 17.55 10.73 13.89
C LYS A 237 18.05 9.35 13.52
N GLN A 238 17.60 8.33 14.22
CA GLN A 238 17.92 6.94 13.91
C GLN A 238 16.71 6.04 14.15
N TRP A 239 16.55 5.05 13.28
CA TRP A 239 15.59 3.98 13.45
C TRP A 239 16.23 2.89 14.28
N ILE A 240 15.62 2.61 15.42
CA ILE A 240 16.07 1.53 16.30
C ILE A 240 14.96 0.50 16.48
N GLN A 241 15.36 -0.76 16.57
CA GLN A 241 14.43 -1.85 16.81
C GLN A 241 13.74 -1.69 18.17
N ARG A 242 12.41 -1.87 18.19
CA ARG A 242 11.57 -1.84 19.38
C ARG A 242 11.17 -3.26 19.75
N GLY A 243 11.76 -3.76 20.83
CA GLY A 243 11.49 -5.11 21.33
C GLY A 243 12.17 -6.20 20.50
N ARG A 244 11.73 -7.45 20.72
CA ARG A 244 12.28 -8.63 20.03
C ARG A 244 11.59 -8.87 18.69
N ASP A 245 12.27 -9.61 17.81
CA ASP A 245 11.70 -10.13 16.57
C ASP A 245 10.42 -10.94 16.83
N LEU A 246 9.45 -10.76 15.95
CA LEU A 246 8.25 -11.59 15.87
C LEU A 246 8.53 -12.69 14.86
N VAL A 247 8.86 -13.90 15.33
CA VAL A 247 9.29 -15.01 14.47
C VAL A 247 8.14 -16.01 14.28
N GLY A 248 7.99 -16.54 13.06
CA GLY A 248 7.10 -17.65 12.74
C GLY A 248 7.39 -18.92 13.58
N LYS A 249 6.47 -19.89 13.55
CA LYS A 249 6.56 -21.08 14.43
C LYS A 249 6.93 -22.36 13.69
N GLY A 250 6.74 -22.40 12.38
CA GLY A 250 6.98 -23.54 11.52
C GLY A 250 7.83 -23.18 10.30
N SER A 251 8.47 -24.20 9.73
CA SER A 251 9.15 -24.06 8.45
C SER A 251 8.12 -23.76 7.35
N ARG A 252 8.46 -22.82 6.46
CA ARG A 252 7.58 -22.32 5.38
C ARG A 252 6.30 -21.66 5.87
N ASP A 253 6.29 -21.16 7.11
CA ASP A 253 5.22 -20.30 7.60
C ASP A 253 5.18 -18.97 6.82
N ASN A 254 6.31 -18.54 6.25
CA ASN A 254 6.46 -17.25 5.58
C ASN A 254 5.93 -16.08 6.45
N PHE A 255 6.14 -16.15 7.77
CA PHE A 255 5.65 -15.13 8.70
C PHE A 255 6.24 -13.76 8.36
N GLY A 256 5.44 -12.70 8.37
CA GLY A 256 5.86 -11.39 7.85
C GLY A 256 5.59 -11.22 6.36
N TYR A 257 4.84 -12.13 5.73
CA TYR A 257 4.35 -11.94 4.35
C TYR A 257 3.53 -10.65 4.21
N SER A 258 2.73 -10.33 5.24
CA SER A 258 2.05 -9.05 5.37
C SER A 258 2.15 -8.53 6.80
N VAL A 259 2.22 -7.20 6.96
CA VAL A 259 2.21 -6.53 8.26
C VAL A 259 1.24 -5.36 8.22
N SER A 260 0.60 -5.06 9.35
CA SER A 260 -0.23 -3.88 9.52
C SER A 260 -0.04 -3.32 10.92
N MET A 261 0.17 -2.01 11.03
CA MET A 261 0.37 -1.29 12.28
C MET A 261 -0.84 -0.41 12.60
N SER A 262 -1.19 -0.30 13.89
CA SER A 262 -2.19 0.66 14.35
C SER A 262 -1.69 2.10 14.22
N GLY A 263 -2.60 3.07 14.14
CA GLY A 263 -2.24 4.47 13.94
C GLY A 263 -1.34 5.05 15.04
N ASP A 264 -1.45 4.57 16.27
CA ASP A 264 -0.60 4.96 17.41
C ASP A 264 0.71 4.15 17.51
N GLY A 265 0.95 3.21 16.59
CA GLY A 265 2.13 2.34 16.58
C GLY A 265 2.21 1.32 17.71
N SER A 266 1.14 1.12 18.48
CA SER A 266 1.16 0.25 19.66
C SER A 266 0.80 -1.21 19.37
N ILE A 267 0.12 -1.48 18.25
CA ILE A 267 -0.35 -2.82 17.85
C ILE A 267 0.16 -3.13 16.44
N VAL A 268 0.65 -4.35 16.25
CA VAL A 268 1.03 -4.88 14.94
C VAL A 268 0.34 -6.21 14.72
N ALA A 269 -0.30 -6.37 13.56
CA ALA A 269 -0.78 -7.64 13.04
C ALA A 269 0.22 -8.15 11.99
N VAL A 270 0.48 -9.46 12.00
CA VAL A 270 1.43 -10.10 11.08
C VAL A 270 0.81 -11.34 10.47
N GLY A 271 0.84 -11.42 9.14
CA GLY A 271 0.36 -12.56 8.37
C GLY A 271 1.47 -13.57 8.06
N ALA A 272 1.05 -14.82 7.84
CA ALA A 272 1.82 -15.94 7.34
C ALA A 272 1.07 -16.51 6.11
N ALA A 273 1.78 -17.13 5.17
CA ALA A 273 1.25 -17.50 3.84
C ALA A 273 1.71 -18.88 3.40
#